data_AF-A0A8E2DPH2-F1
#
_entry.id   AF-A0A8E2DPH2-F1
#
_cell.length_a   1.000
_cell.length_b   1.000
_cell.length_c   1.000
_cell.angle_alpha   90.00
_cell.angle_beta   90.00
_cell.angle_gamma   90.00
#
_symmetry.space_group_name_H-M   'P 1'
#
loop_
_entity.id
_entity.type
_entity.pdbx_description
1 polymer ?
#
loop_
_entity_poly.entity_id
_entity_poly.type
_entity_poly.pdbx_seq_one_letter_code
_entity_poly.pdbx_strand_id
1 'polypeptide(L)'
;MLTLSAFLFLVATLPFVRPHNIRVADQTFWPATIPLAVRSPYFSCWLPMEQNENPLAQWPQFWNYANNISVQTLGREGLVRVDGTTYQWLGSWTQQTQQSGARSVIPAKLTSFQITPTRTILTILAGAMNLNVTFLTPIEPSDWVRQSIPFSYVALEASSNDGQPHDFQVYADISAEWLSANGSSVVNWTTTSTSSIVYHEIKLTSPIPYGEVSGQANDGTMYHAMVNGAGVSFSTGSDESCRNQFQDSGGLNGSLDSDFRPITSNFPVFPFSVGFGSISSTPSPAVWAVGYVRDPVIHYTRPDGTKQSRGPYYRANFSSPMEFVCRSLNIIHFLQIYKK
;
A
#
# COMPACT_ATOMS: atom_id res chain seq x y z
N MET A 1 -57.80 32.61 47.40
CA MET A 1 -57.47 31.84 46.18
C MET A 1 -55.99 32.04 45.89
N LEU A 2 -55.15 31.13 46.39
CA LEU A 2 -53.73 31.06 46.07
C LEU A 2 -53.55 30.04 44.94
N THR A 3 -52.89 30.41 43.85
CA THR A 3 -52.42 29.47 42.82
C THR A 3 -50.91 29.31 42.95
N LEU A 4 -50.50 28.12 43.40
CA LEU A 4 -49.12 27.70 43.58
C LEU A 4 -48.63 27.09 42.24
N SER A 5 -47.69 27.74 41.55
CA SER A 5 -47.02 27.17 40.38
C SER A 5 -45.91 26.20 40.82
N ALA A 6 -46.08 24.91 40.53
CA ALA A 6 -45.07 23.90 40.74
C ALA A 6 -44.05 23.91 39.59
N PHE A 7 -42.78 24.18 39.90
CA PHE A 7 -41.64 23.97 38.99
C PHE A 7 -41.23 22.50 39.08
N LEU A 8 -41.37 21.76 37.97
CA LEU A 8 -40.85 20.39 37.83
C LEU A 8 -39.36 20.48 37.42
N PHE A 9 -38.43 20.12 38.31
CA PHE A 9 -37.04 19.90 37.94
C PHE A 9 -36.87 18.47 37.40
N LEU A 10 -36.66 18.34 36.10
CA LEU A 10 -36.28 17.08 35.45
C LEU A 10 -34.77 16.88 35.64
N VAL A 11 -34.37 16.03 36.59
CA VAL A 11 -32.97 15.61 36.74
C VAL A 11 -32.67 14.58 35.65
N ALA A 12 -32.00 15.01 34.59
CA ALA A 12 -31.48 14.11 33.56
C ALA A 12 -30.27 13.35 34.12
N THR A 13 -30.48 12.09 34.52
CA THR A 13 -29.38 11.17 34.84
C THR A 13 -28.69 10.74 33.55
N LEU A 14 -27.54 11.33 33.23
CA LEU A 14 -26.65 10.84 32.18
C LEU A 14 -26.14 9.44 32.56
N PRO A 15 -26.37 8.39 31.74
CA PRO A 15 -25.78 7.10 32.00
C PRO A 15 -24.26 7.21 31.84
N PHE A 16 -23.54 6.89 32.90
CA PHE A 16 -22.09 6.73 32.90
C PHE A 16 -21.73 5.61 31.89
N VAL A 17 -21.27 5.97 30.69
CA VAL A 17 -20.72 5.00 29.75
C VAL A 17 -19.38 4.56 30.34
N ARG A 18 -19.36 3.35 30.93
CA ARG A 18 -18.10 2.72 31.32
C ARG A 18 -17.25 2.56 30.07
N PRO A 19 -15.96 2.96 30.05
CA PRO A 19 -15.08 2.61 28.95
C PRO A 19 -15.06 1.08 28.86
N HIS A 20 -15.52 0.57 27.73
CA HIS A 20 -15.37 -0.84 27.41
C HIS A 20 -13.88 -1.02 27.13
N ASN A 21 -13.14 -1.45 28.15
CA ASN A 21 -11.80 -1.99 27.94
C ASN A 21 -11.99 -3.25 27.08
N ILE A 22 -11.86 -3.09 25.77
CA ILE A 22 -11.69 -4.22 24.86
C ILE A 22 -10.39 -4.86 25.32
N ARG A 23 -10.51 -5.96 26.08
CA ARG A 23 -9.38 -6.86 26.27
C ARG A 23 -9.11 -7.44 24.89
N VAL A 24 -8.11 -6.89 24.22
CA VAL A 24 -7.46 -7.56 23.09
C VAL A 24 -6.98 -8.88 23.69
N ALA A 25 -7.59 -9.99 23.29
CA ALA A 25 -7.06 -11.29 23.64
C ALA A 25 -5.61 -11.34 23.17
N ASP A 26 -4.70 -11.80 24.02
CA ASP A 26 -3.30 -11.98 23.62
C ASP A 26 -3.27 -12.78 22.31
N GLN A 27 -2.74 -12.16 21.27
CA GLN A 27 -2.66 -12.78 19.95
C GLN A 27 -1.61 -13.88 20.01
N THR A 28 -2.07 -15.12 20.18
CA THR A 28 -1.23 -16.33 20.20
C THR A 28 -0.77 -16.79 18.81
N PHE A 29 -1.14 -16.04 17.77
CA PHE A 29 -0.82 -16.33 16.38
C PHE A 29 0.36 -15.47 15.91
N TRP A 30 1.50 -16.12 15.68
CA TRP A 30 2.68 -15.53 15.03
C TRP A 30 2.93 -16.26 13.70
N PRO A 31 2.39 -15.78 12.58
CA PRO A 31 2.60 -16.45 11.30
C PRO A 31 4.04 -16.27 10.83
N ALA A 32 4.53 -17.19 9.98
CA ALA A 32 5.81 -17.02 9.31
C ALA A 32 5.79 -15.87 8.27
N THR A 33 4.61 -15.50 7.77
CA THR A 33 4.44 -14.36 6.84
C THR A 33 3.08 -13.69 7.04
N ILE A 34 3.01 -12.38 6.79
CA ILE A 34 1.78 -11.58 6.82
C ILE A 34 1.38 -11.21 5.38
N PRO A 35 0.12 -11.44 4.95
CA PRO A 35 -0.32 -11.02 3.61
C PRO A 35 -0.44 -9.50 3.52
N LEU A 36 0.21 -8.88 2.52
CA LEU A 36 0.11 -7.45 2.25
C LEU A 36 -0.77 -7.16 1.01
N ALA A 37 -0.69 -8.00 -0.01
CA ALA A 37 -1.59 -7.92 -1.17
C ALA A 37 -1.71 -9.29 -1.83
N VAL A 38 -2.86 -9.94 -1.70
CA VAL A 38 -3.08 -11.31 -2.19
C VAL A 38 -4.38 -11.36 -2.99
N ARG A 39 -4.28 -11.06 -4.29
CA ARG A 39 -5.44 -10.96 -5.20
C ARG A 39 -5.52 -12.06 -6.25
N SER A 40 -4.37 -12.61 -6.63
CA SER A 40 -4.25 -13.71 -7.59
C SER A 40 -2.91 -14.42 -7.37
N PRO A 41 -2.67 -15.59 -7.99
CA PRO A 41 -1.36 -16.24 -7.91
C PRO A 41 -0.18 -15.34 -8.31
N TYR A 42 -0.39 -14.39 -9.22
CA TYR A 42 0.64 -13.45 -9.70
C TYR A 42 0.63 -12.09 -9.00
N PHE A 43 -0.39 -11.79 -8.20
CA PHE A 43 -0.44 -10.62 -7.33
C PHE A 43 -0.49 -11.08 -5.87
N SER A 44 0.67 -11.49 -5.38
CA SER A 44 0.86 -12.24 -4.13
C SER A 44 2.08 -11.71 -3.38
N CYS A 45 1.86 -10.72 -2.52
CA CYS A 45 2.88 -10.01 -1.75
C CYS A 45 2.72 -10.26 -0.25
N TRP A 46 3.82 -10.68 0.36
CA TRP A 46 3.87 -11.15 1.74
C TRP A 46 5.03 -10.49 2.49
N LEU A 47 4.80 -10.12 3.74
CA LEU A 47 5.83 -9.65 4.65
C LEU A 47 6.34 -10.84 5.46
N PRO A 48 7.62 -11.22 5.36
CA PRO A 48 8.15 -12.26 6.21
C PRO A 48 8.20 -11.82 7.68
N MET A 49 8.05 -12.79 8.57
CA MET A 49 8.06 -12.60 10.01
C MET A 49 9.12 -13.54 10.58
N GLU A 50 10.28 -12.98 10.89
CA GLU A 50 11.34 -13.73 11.57
C GLU A 50 11.26 -13.47 13.07
N GLN A 51 11.50 -14.51 13.86
CA GLN A 51 11.45 -14.39 15.31
C GLN A 51 12.59 -13.46 15.78
N ASN A 52 12.25 -12.47 16.60
CA ASN A 52 13.18 -11.45 17.13
C ASN A 52 13.70 -10.43 16.11
N GLU A 53 13.17 -10.39 14.89
CA GLU A 53 13.46 -9.31 13.94
C GLU A 53 12.33 -8.28 13.90
N ASN A 54 12.65 -7.06 13.48
CA ASN A 54 11.63 -6.06 13.17
C ASN A 54 11.10 -6.34 11.76
N PRO A 55 9.86 -6.84 11.59
CA PRO A 55 9.33 -7.15 10.27
C PRO A 55 9.14 -5.91 9.39
N LEU A 56 9.16 -4.70 9.96
CA LEU A 56 9.10 -3.45 9.20
C LEU A 56 10.45 -3.05 8.57
N ALA A 57 11.52 -3.78 8.89
CA ALA A 57 12.89 -3.55 8.43
C ALA A 57 13.40 -4.61 7.44
N GLN A 58 12.49 -5.20 6.68
CA GLN A 58 12.75 -6.18 5.63
C GLN A 58 11.83 -5.98 4.42
N TRP A 59 12.29 -6.44 3.26
CA TRP A 59 11.52 -6.35 2.02
C TRP A 59 10.34 -7.33 1.99
N PRO A 60 9.15 -6.89 1.53
CA PRO A 60 8.11 -7.82 1.12
C PRO A 60 8.59 -8.74 0.01
N GLN A 61 8.01 -9.93 -0.06
CA GLN A 61 8.41 -10.98 -0.98
C GLN A 61 7.21 -11.51 -1.77
N PHE A 62 7.49 -11.99 -2.98
CA PHE A 62 6.55 -12.76 -3.77
C PHE A 62 6.44 -14.19 -3.20
N TRP A 63 5.22 -14.74 -3.18
CA TRP A 63 5.03 -16.11 -2.71
C TRP A 63 5.60 -17.13 -3.70
N ASN A 64 6.82 -17.60 -3.46
CA ASN A 64 7.51 -18.57 -4.30
C ASN A 64 7.83 -19.91 -3.59
N TYR A 65 7.12 -20.21 -2.48
CA TYR A 65 7.38 -21.39 -1.62
C TYR A 65 7.40 -22.73 -2.37
N ALA A 66 6.76 -22.83 -3.54
CA ALA A 66 6.75 -24.04 -4.36
C ALA A 66 8.13 -24.40 -4.97
N ASN A 67 9.06 -23.45 -5.09
CA ASN A 67 10.23 -23.62 -5.94
C ASN A 67 11.57 -23.72 -5.20
N ASN A 68 11.64 -23.48 -3.88
CA ASN A 68 12.92 -23.43 -3.11
C ASN A 68 14.03 -22.57 -3.77
N ILE A 69 13.64 -21.63 -4.63
CA ILE A 69 14.54 -20.75 -5.35
C ILE A 69 14.56 -19.40 -4.63
N SER A 70 15.75 -18.77 -4.65
CA SER A 70 16.10 -17.43 -4.17
C SER A 70 14.92 -16.52 -3.83
N VAL A 71 15.03 -15.83 -2.69
CA VAL A 71 14.12 -14.77 -2.24
C VAL A 71 13.77 -13.83 -3.41
N GLN A 72 12.48 -13.66 -3.65
CA GLN A 72 11.97 -12.76 -4.68
C GLN A 72 11.40 -11.51 -4.02
N THR A 73 12.23 -10.47 -3.96
CA THR A 73 11.85 -9.17 -3.43
C THR A 73 10.75 -8.54 -4.27
N LEU A 74 9.73 -8.02 -3.60
CA LEU A 74 8.73 -7.11 -4.14
C LEU A 74 8.99 -5.75 -3.51
N GLY A 75 9.98 -5.04 -4.07
CA GLY A 75 10.46 -3.77 -3.53
C GLY A 75 9.29 -2.83 -3.29
N ARG A 76 9.10 -2.51 -2.01
CA ARG A 76 8.06 -1.62 -1.51
C ARG A 76 8.57 -0.96 -0.25
N GLU A 77 8.84 0.33 -0.35
CA GLU A 77 9.33 1.12 0.77
C GLU A 77 8.21 1.99 1.34
N GLY A 78 8.19 2.11 2.65
CA GLY A 78 7.26 2.94 3.39
C GLY A 78 8.02 3.80 4.39
N LEU A 79 7.96 5.12 4.22
CA LEU A 79 8.56 6.08 5.14
C LEU A 79 7.50 7.03 5.71
N VAL A 80 7.71 7.50 6.93
CA VAL A 80 7.03 8.67 7.49
C VAL A 80 8.07 9.64 8.02
N ARG A 81 7.74 10.92 8.09
CA ARG A 81 8.57 11.95 8.68
C ARG A 81 7.78 12.67 9.76
N VAL A 82 8.33 12.70 10.97
CA VAL A 82 7.74 13.30 12.18
C VAL A 82 8.73 14.34 12.69
N ASP A 83 8.35 15.62 12.67
CA ASP A 83 9.17 16.74 13.13
C ASP A 83 10.61 16.73 12.59
N GLY A 84 10.75 16.42 11.30
CA GLY A 84 12.07 16.36 10.67
C GLY A 84 12.78 15.01 10.71
N THR A 85 12.29 14.07 11.52
CA THR A 85 12.91 12.74 11.69
C THR A 85 12.19 11.70 10.84
N THR A 86 12.94 10.96 10.03
CA THR A 86 12.38 9.93 9.14
C THR A 86 12.36 8.56 9.80
N TYR A 87 11.19 7.92 9.78
CA TYR A 87 10.98 6.56 10.26
C TYR A 87 10.54 5.65 9.11
N GLN A 88 11.04 4.42 9.09
CA GLN A 88 10.64 3.40 8.13
C GLN A 88 9.52 2.54 8.69
N TRP A 89 8.36 2.53 8.04
CA TRP A 89 7.22 1.69 8.40
C TRP A 89 7.06 0.44 7.53
N LEU A 90 7.81 0.32 6.43
CA LEU A 90 7.92 -0.91 5.62
C LEU A 90 9.17 -0.85 4.73
N GLY A 91 9.79 -2.00 4.45
CA GLY A 91 10.90 -2.11 3.49
C GLY A 91 12.24 -2.30 4.17
N SER A 92 13.35 -2.02 3.48
CA SER A 92 14.71 -2.27 4.00
C SER A 92 15.69 -1.13 3.73
N TRP A 93 15.19 0.07 3.43
CA TRP A 93 16.04 1.25 3.19
C TRP A 93 16.98 1.59 4.36
N THR A 94 16.55 1.34 5.61
CA THR A 94 17.38 1.52 6.81
C THR A 94 18.68 0.71 6.73
N GLN A 95 18.67 -0.51 6.18
CA GLN A 95 19.88 -1.32 6.06
C GLN A 95 20.86 -0.72 5.04
N GLN A 96 20.35 -0.17 3.94
CA GLN A 96 21.15 0.48 2.89
C GLN A 96 21.79 1.79 3.39
N THR A 97 21.05 2.61 4.13
CA THR A 97 21.57 3.87 4.70
C THR A 97 22.64 3.62 5.76
N GLN A 98 22.49 2.58 6.59
CA GLN A 98 23.50 2.18 7.58
C GLN A 98 24.83 1.73 6.95
N GLN A 99 24.78 1.05 5.80
CA GLN A 99 25.98 0.58 5.10
C GLN A 99 26.71 1.71 4.35
N SER A 100 25.98 2.71 3.88
CA SER A 100 26.52 3.82 3.07
C SER A 100 26.95 5.04 3.88
N GLY A 101 26.65 5.09 5.19
CA GLY A 101 26.89 6.27 6.02
C GLY A 101 25.98 7.46 5.67
N ALA A 102 24.91 7.20 4.91
CA ALA A 102 23.89 8.17 4.55
C ALA A 102 23.06 8.61 5.78
N ARG A 103 22.18 9.60 5.59
CA ARG A 103 21.29 10.12 6.64
C ARG A 103 20.49 8.97 7.28
N SER A 104 20.52 8.92 8.61
CA SER A 104 19.91 7.82 9.36
C SER A 104 18.40 7.83 9.23
N VAL A 105 17.84 6.72 8.76
CA VAL A 105 16.41 6.40 8.87
C VAL A 105 16.22 5.49 10.07
N ILE A 106 15.19 5.73 10.87
CA ILE A 106 14.92 4.95 12.08
C ILE A 106 13.85 3.89 11.75
N PRO A 107 14.12 2.58 11.93
CA PRO A 107 13.06 1.57 11.83
C PRO A 107 11.94 1.87 12.83
N ALA A 108 10.71 2.03 12.36
CA ALA A 108 9.55 2.17 13.23
C ALA A 108 9.28 0.85 13.96
N LYS A 109 8.57 0.90 15.09
CA LYS A 109 8.30 -0.29 15.92
C LYS A 109 6.89 -0.81 15.67
N LEU A 110 6.77 -2.04 15.15
CA LEU A 110 5.50 -2.76 15.15
C LEU A 110 5.09 -3.09 16.59
N THR A 111 3.90 -2.64 17.01
CA THR A 111 3.38 -2.89 18.37
C THR A 111 2.30 -3.97 18.39
N SER A 112 1.51 -4.07 17.32
CA SER A 112 0.55 -5.16 17.12
C SER A 112 0.18 -5.29 15.64
N PHE A 113 -0.41 -6.42 15.27
CA PHE A 113 -1.01 -6.60 13.95
C PHE A 113 -2.30 -7.42 14.06
N GLN A 114 -3.26 -7.17 13.18
CA GLN A 114 -4.49 -7.95 13.06
C GLN A 114 -4.65 -8.41 11.61
N ILE A 115 -4.98 -9.69 11.42
CA ILE A 115 -5.28 -10.27 10.09
C ILE A 115 -6.73 -10.72 10.06
N THR A 116 -7.42 -10.36 8.99
CA THR A 116 -8.80 -10.75 8.65
C THR A 116 -8.83 -11.21 7.20
N PRO A 117 -9.92 -11.81 6.71
CA PRO A 117 -9.99 -12.31 5.33
C PRO A 117 -9.68 -11.26 4.25
N THR A 118 -9.96 -9.98 4.51
CA THR A 118 -9.76 -8.90 3.53
C THR A 118 -8.68 -7.89 3.95
N ARG A 119 -8.18 -7.96 5.19
CA ARG A 119 -7.29 -6.93 5.74
C ARG A 119 -6.16 -7.47 6.57
N THR A 120 -5.01 -6.83 6.42
CA THR A 120 -3.94 -6.82 7.42
C THR A 120 -3.85 -5.40 7.98
N ILE A 121 -3.87 -5.27 9.30
CA ILE A 121 -3.81 -3.99 10.00
C ILE A 121 -2.55 -4.01 10.87
N LEU A 122 -1.64 -3.08 10.65
CA LEU A 122 -0.40 -2.93 11.43
C LEU A 122 -0.51 -1.70 12.32
N THR A 123 -0.30 -1.87 13.63
CA THR A 123 -0.16 -0.77 14.57
C THR A 123 1.32 -0.50 14.78
N ILE A 124 1.78 0.70 14.44
CA ILE A 124 3.20 1.04 14.36
C ILE A 124 3.47 2.30 15.19
N LEU A 125 4.56 2.30 15.95
CA LEU A 125 5.06 3.47 16.68
C LEU A 125 6.22 4.11 15.90
N ALA A 126 6.06 5.39 15.53
CA ALA A 126 7.07 6.20 14.84
C ALA A 126 7.25 7.53 15.58
N GLY A 127 8.22 7.57 16.51
CA GLY A 127 8.44 8.74 17.36
C GLY A 127 7.21 9.09 18.20
N ALA A 128 6.75 10.34 18.11
CA ALA A 128 5.57 10.85 18.80
C ALA A 128 4.23 10.52 18.09
N MET A 129 4.26 9.74 17.00
CA MET A 129 3.07 9.36 16.25
C MET A 129 2.84 7.85 16.29
N ASN A 130 1.59 7.45 16.55
CA ASN A 130 1.09 6.10 16.29
C ASN A 130 0.53 6.05 14.87
N LEU A 131 0.91 5.05 14.09
CA LEU A 131 0.39 4.79 12.75
C LEU A 131 -0.51 3.56 12.78
N ASN A 132 -1.60 3.61 12.02
CA ASN A 132 -2.42 2.46 11.70
C ASN A 132 -2.38 2.26 10.17
N VAL A 133 -1.71 1.19 9.73
CA VAL A 133 -1.54 0.86 8.31
C VAL A 133 -2.42 -0.33 7.97
N THR A 134 -3.45 -0.10 7.18
CA THR A 134 -4.38 -1.13 6.70
C THR A 134 -4.08 -1.50 5.25
N PHE A 135 -3.60 -2.72 5.04
CA PHE A 135 -3.56 -3.36 3.74
C PHE A 135 -4.90 -4.02 3.48
N LEU A 136 -5.59 -3.63 2.41
CA LEU A 136 -6.94 -4.07 2.06
C LEU A 136 -6.93 -4.76 0.69
N THR A 137 -7.30 -6.03 0.70
CA THR A 137 -7.54 -6.86 -0.47
C THR A 137 -9.05 -7.13 -0.55
N PRO A 138 -9.81 -6.40 -1.39
CA PRO A 138 -11.25 -6.58 -1.49
C PRO A 138 -11.67 -8.00 -1.90
N ILE A 139 -12.70 -8.53 -1.23
CA ILE A 139 -13.40 -9.77 -1.59
C ILE A 139 -14.89 -9.42 -1.74
N GLU A 140 -15.41 -9.62 -2.95
CA GLU A 140 -16.71 -9.15 -3.44
C GLU A 140 -17.51 -10.32 -4.04
N PRO A 141 -17.92 -11.32 -3.23
CA PRO A 141 -18.47 -12.58 -3.74
C PRO A 141 -19.80 -12.41 -4.49
N SER A 142 -20.53 -11.32 -4.22
CA SER A 142 -21.80 -10.98 -4.87
C SER A 142 -21.65 -10.10 -6.12
N ASP A 143 -20.44 -9.62 -6.44
CA ASP A 143 -20.17 -8.81 -7.64
C ASP A 143 -18.89 -9.30 -8.32
N TRP A 144 -19.07 -10.20 -9.30
CA TRP A 144 -17.94 -10.83 -9.99
C TRP A 144 -17.08 -9.85 -10.78
N VAL A 145 -17.68 -8.75 -11.25
CA VAL A 145 -16.93 -7.70 -11.93
C VAL A 145 -15.96 -7.08 -10.92
N ARG A 146 -16.43 -6.66 -9.73
CA ARG A 146 -15.57 -6.12 -8.68
C ARG A 146 -14.57 -7.13 -8.12
N GLN A 147 -14.99 -8.38 -7.95
CA GLN A 147 -14.12 -9.47 -7.48
C GLN A 147 -12.92 -9.66 -8.41
N SER A 148 -13.15 -9.56 -9.73
CA SER A 148 -12.11 -9.79 -10.74
C SER A 148 -11.10 -8.65 -10.91
N ILE A 149 -11.21 -7.57 -10.13
CA ILE A 149 -10.32 -6.42 -10.24
C ILE A 149 -9.01 -6.71 -9.51
N PRO A 150 -7.86 -6.64 -10.19
CA PRO A 150 -6.58 -7.06 -9.61
C PRO A 150 -5.88 -5.92 -8.86
N PHE A 151 -6.59 -5.28 -7.92
CA PHE A 151 -6.07 -4.17 -7.09
C PHE A 151 -6.19 -4.45 -5.59
N SER A 152 -5.15 -4.06 -4.86
CA SER A 152 -5.08 -3.97 -3.40
C SER A 152 -4.83 -2.52 -3.01
N TYR A 153 -5.17 -2.17 -1.78
CA TYR A 153 -5.10 -0.81 -1.26
C TYR A 153 -4.30 -0.79 0.04
N VAL A 154 -3.61 0.32 0.29
CA VAL A 154 -2.96 0.58 1.57
C VAL A 154 -3.44 1.92 2.07
N ALA A 155 -4.03 1.92 3.25
CA ALA A 155 -4.48 3.12 3.94
C ALA A 155 -3.62 3.34 5.19
N LEU A 156 -3.07 4.55 5.35
CA LEU A 156 -2.30 4.94 6.52
C LEU A 156 -3.01 6.09 7.23
N GLU A 157 -3.33 5.86 8.50
CA GLU A 157 -3.83 6.85 9.44
C GLU A 157 -2.78 7.08 10.54
N ALA A 158 -2.73 8.28 11.10
CA ALA A 158 -1.80 8.58 12.19
C ALA A 158 -2.43 9.44 13.28
N SER A 159 -1.97 9.27 14.51
CA SER A 159 -2.39 10.06 15.68
C SER A 159 -1.23 10.27 16.64
N SER A 160 -1.12 11.46 17.22
CA SER A 160 -0.15 11.77 18.28
C SER A 160 -0.33 10.84 19.48
N ASN A 161 0.79 10.45 20.08
CA ASN A 161 0.84 9.63 21.29
C ASN A 161 1.27 10.40 22.55
N ASP A 162 1.63 11.67 22.41
CA ASP A 162 2.02 12.57 23.50
C ASP A 162 1.03 13.73 23.72
N GLY A 163 0.01 13.84 22.86
CA GLY A 163 -1.04 14.86 22.92
C GLY A 163 -0.69 16.19 22.24
N GLN A 164 0.47 16.31 21.59
CA GLN A 164 0.87 17.50 20.84
C GLN A 164 0.67 17.33 19.32
N PRO A 165 0.52 18.43 18.56
CA PRO A 165 0.54 18.37 17.11
C PRO A 165 1.98 18.26 16.58
N HIS A 166 2.20 17.42 15.56
CA HIS A 166 3.50 17.18 14.94
C HIS A 166 3.47 17.43 13.44
N ASP A 167 4.57 17.95 12.89
CA ASP A 167 4.75 18.05 11.44
C ASP A 167 4.88 16.65 10.84
N PHE A 168 3.91 16.25 10.02
CA PHE A 168 3.75 14.87 9.57
C PHE A 168 3.69 14.75 8.05
N GLN A 169 4.54 13.89 7.50
CA GLN A 169 4.52 13.50 6.09
C GLN A 169 4.63 11.98 5.94
N VAL A 170 4.05 11.44 4.86
CA VAL A 170 4.07 10.01 4.55
C VAL A 170 4.57 9.77 3.13
N TYR A 171 5.22 8.63 2.92
CA TYR A 171 5.76 8.20 1.63
C TYR A 171 5.56 6.70 1.46
N ALA A 172 5.21 6.30 0.24
CA ALA A 172 5.24 4.91 -0.18
C ALA A 172 5.73 4.80 -1.63
N ASP A 173 6.57 3.83 -1.91
CA ASP A 173 6.98 3.46 -3.27
C ASP A 173 6.76 1.98 -3.58
N ILE A 174 6.81 1.66 -4.86
CA ILE A 174 7.04 0.30 -5.36
C ILE A 174 8.20 0.35 -6.36
N SER A 175 8.97 -0.73 -6.45
CA SER A 175 10.01 -0.90 -7.47
C SER A 175 9.49 -1.66 -8.70
N ALA A 176 10.29 -1.72 -9.75
CA ALA A 176 10.02 -2.54 -10.92
C ALA A 176 10.16 -4.07 -10.68
N GLU A 177 10.63 -4.51 -9.51
CA GLU A 177 10.81 -5.94 -9.18
C GLU A 177 9.49 -6.73 -9.16
N TRP A 178 8.35 -6.03 -9.08
CA TRP A 178 7.02 -6.61 -9.20
C TRP A 178 6.70 -7.18 -10.59
N LEU A 179 7.49 -6.88 -11.62
CA LEU A 179 7.22 -7.28 -13.00
C LEU A 179 7.90 -8.59 -13.43
N SER A 180 8.98 -8.99 -12.76
CA SER A 180 9.73 -10.21 -13.09
C SER A 180 10.77 -10.53 -12.03
N ALA A 181 10.99 -11.83 -11.82
CA ALA A 181 12.14 -12.31 -11.04
C ALA A 181 13.48 -12.20 -11.78
N ASN A 182 13.51 -11.82 -13.06
CA ASN A 182 14.74 -11.53 -13.79
C ASN A 182 15.08 -10.03 -13.73
N GLY A 183 16.01 -9.67 -12.84
CA GLY A 183 16.48 -8.29 -12.62
C GLY A 183 17.08 -7.60 -13.85
N SER A 184 17.53 -8.36 -14.84
CA SER A 184 18.08 -7.82 -16.10
C SER A 184 17.00 -7.41 -17.11
N SER A 185 15.72 -7.69 -16.83
CA SER A 185 14.61 -7.31 -17.71
C SER A 185 14.45 -5.79 -17.73
N VAL A 186 14.44 -5.19 -18.92
CA VAL A 186 14.26 -3.73 -19.08
C VAL A 186 12.80 -3.38 -18.95
N VAL A 187 12.51 -2.38 -18.12
CA VAL A 187 11.17 -1.82 -17.92
C VAL A 187 11.04 -0.44 -18.53
N ASN A 188 9.83 -0.09 -18.95
CA ASN A 188 9.44 1.28 -19.22
C ASN A 188 8.24 1.66 -18.36
N TRP A 189 8.01 2.96 -18.23
CA TRP A 189 6.93 3.47 -17.41
C TRP A 189 6.38 4.78 -17.95
N THR A 190 5.18 5.12 -17.48
CA THR A 190 4.54 6.42 -17.72
C THR A 190 3.85 6.88 -16.45
N THR A 191 3.76 8.20 -16.28
CA THR A 191 3.00 8.83 -15.19
C THR A 191 1.86 9.63 -15.79
N THR A 192 0.64 9.37 -15.33
CA THR A 192 -0.54 10.14 -15.70
C THR A 192 -1.06 10.87 -14.47
N SER A 193 -1.22 12.19 -14.59
CA SER A 193 -1.77 13.03 -13.53
C SER A 193 -2.96 13.81 -14.05
N THR A 194 -4.05 13.76 -13.29
CA THR A 194 -5.30 14.51 -13.52
C THR A 194 -5.64 15.27 -12.24
N SER A 195 -6.71 16.07 -12.25
CA SER A 195 -7.18 16.74 -11.03
C SER A 195 -7.67 15.78 -9.93
N SER A 196 -7.99 14.52 -10.26
CA SER A 196 -8.58 13.55 -9.32
C SER A 196 -7.64 12.41 -8.94
N ILE A 197 -6.77 11.98 -9.84
CA ILE A 197 -5.88 10.83 -9.63
C ILE A 197 -4.51 11.10 -10.25
N VAL A 198 -3.49 10.54 -9.63
CA VAL A 198 -2.19 10.33 -10.24
C VAL A 198 -1.85 8.84 -10.19
N TYR A 199 -1.28 8.31 -11.27
CA TYR A 199 -0.82 6.93 -11.31
C TYR A 199 0.43 6.75 -12.17
N HIS A 200 1.23 5.75 -11.80
CA HIS A 200 2.33 5.21 -12.57
C HIS A 200 1.88 3.91 -13.22
N GLU A 201 2.13 3.75 -14.52
CA GLU A 201 2.00 2.49 -15.28
C GLU A 201 3.40 1.99 -15.61
N ILE A 202 3.73 0.76 -15.25
CA ILE A 202 5.07 0.18 -15.38
C ILE A 202 4.95 -1.18 -16.07
N LYS A 203 5.76 -1.45 -17.09
CA LYS A 203 5.73 -2.70 -17.85
C LYS A 203 7.11 -3.12 -18.32
N LEU A 204 7.27 -4.41 -18.57
CA LEU A 204 8.43 -4.93 -19.30
C LEU A 204 8.40 -4.40 -20.73
N THR A 205 9.57 -4.09 -21.27
CA THR A 205 9.73 -3.73 -22.71
C THR A 205 9.56 -4.95 -23.62
N SER A 206 9.94 -6.13 -23.13
CA SER A 206 9.88 -7.41 -23.85
C SER A 206 9.24 -8.49 -22.97
N PRO A 207 7.92 -8.42 -22.71
CA PRO A 207 7.21 -9.43 -21.91
C PRO A 207 7.12 -10.78 -22.64
N ILE A 208 7.05 -11.88 -21.89
CA ILE A 208 6.76 -13.22 -22.41
C ILE A 208 5.26 -13.50 -22.16
N PRO A 209 4.39 -13.49 -23.20
CA PRO A 209 2.97 -13.72 -23.03
C PRO A 209 2.67 -15.07 -22.39
N TYR A 210 1.88 -15.07 -21.33
CA TYR A 210 1.56 -16.23 -20.48
C TYR A 210 2.78 -16.94 -19.88
N GLY A 211 3.94 -16.29 -19.91
CA GLY A 211 5.19 -16.81 -19.37
C GLY A 211 5.36 -16.46 -17.90
N GLU A 212 6.19 -17.26 -17.24
CA GLU A 212 6.65 -17.02 -15.89
C GLU A 212 8.17 -16.98 -15.84
N VAL A 213 8.71 -16.19 -14.93
CA VAL A 213 10.11 -16.25 -14.51
C VAL A 213 10.11 -16.58 -13.02
N SER A 214 10.61 -17.77 -12.66
CA SER A 214 10.65 -18.27 -11.27
C SER A 214 9.29 -18.24 -10.55
N GLY A 215 8.18 -18.40 -11.29
CA GLY A 215 6.80 -18.38 -10.76
C GLY A 215 6.11 -17.01 -10.80
N GLN A 216 6.83 -15.92 -11.07
CA GLN A 216 6.20 -14.62 -11.32
C GLN A 216 5.78 -14.49 -12.78
N ALA A 217 4.56 -14.00 -13.03
CA ALA A 217 4.13 -13.71 -14.39
C ALA A 217 5.03 -12.67 -15.06
N ASN A 218 5.21 -12.80 -16.37
CA ASN A 218 6.12 -11.98 -17.16
C ASN A 218 5.42 -11.13 -18.23
N ASP A 219 4.11 -10.94 -18.10
CA ASP A 219 3.24 -10.28 -19.09
C ASP A 219 2.23 -9.32 -18.44
N GLY A 220 2.41 -8.98 -17.16
CA GLY A 220 1.58 -8.00 -16.48
C GLY A 220 2.10 -6.57 -16.60
N THR A 221 1.21 -5.65 -16.25
CA THR A 221 1.48 -4.22 -16.07
C THR A 221 1.22 -3.87 -14.60
N MET A 222 2.20 -3.24 -13.97
CA MET A 222 2.08 -2.72 -12.61
C MET A 222 1.50 -1.32 -12.61
N TYR A 223 0.61 -1.07 -11.65
CA TYR A 223 0.03 0.23 -11.39
C TYR A 223 0.25 0.61 -9.93
N HIS A 224 0.72 1.83 -9.70
CA HIS A 224 0.70 2.49 -8.39
C HIS A 224 -0.05 3.80 -8.54
N ALA A 225 -1.08 4.01 -7.72
CA ALA A 225 -1.97 5.16 -7.87
C ALA A 225 -2.38 5.77 -6.53
N MET A 226 -2.70 7.05 -6.57
CA MET A 226 -3.20 7.81 -5.42
C MET A 226 -4.19 8.89 -5.88
N VAL A 227 -5.15 9.25 -5.01
CA VAL A 227 -5.97 10.45 -5.23
C VAL A 227 -5.06 11.66 -5.32
N ASN A 228 -5.23 12.48 -6.35
CA ASN A 228 -4.48 13.73 -6.46
C ASN A 228 -5.15 14.82 -5.61
N GLY A 229 -4.36 15.69 -4.99
CA GLY A 229 -4.90 16.70 -4.08
C GLY A 229 -3.84 17.51 -3.34
N ALA A 230 -4.29 18.31 -2.38
CA ALA A 230 -3.42 19.12 -1.55
C ALA A 230 -2.40 18.24 -0.79
N GLY A 231 -1.15 18.66 -0.78
CA GLY A 231 -0.06 17.96 -0.08
C GLY A 231 0.46 16.71 -0.80
N VAL A 232 -0.18 16.26 -1.88
CA VAL A 232 0.28 15.11 -2.68
C VAL A 232 1.45 15.54 -3.57
N SER A 233 2.53 14.76 -3.53
CA SER A 233 3.68 14.90 -4.44
C SER A 233 4.08 13.52 -4.96
N PHE A 234 4.70 13.48 -6.13
CA PHE A 234 5.11 12.24 -6.80
C PHE A 234 6.32 12.51 -7.68
N SER A 235 7.10 11.47 -7.95
CA SER A 235 8.23 11.48 -8.87
C SER A 235 8.37 10.10 -9.50
N THR A 236 9.23 9.95 -10.51
CA THR A 236 9.81 8.67 -10.92
C THR A 236 11.32 8.83 -10.96
N GLY A 237 12.07 7.79 -10.59
CA GLY A 237 13.53 7.85 -10.53
C GLY A 237 14.14 6.63 -9.85
N SER A 238 15.42 6.70 -9.51
CA SER A 238 16.04 5.66 -8.69
C SER A 238 15.50 5.70 -7.26
N ASP A 239 15.55 4.54 -6.60
CA ASP A 239 15.25 4.37 -5.19
C ASP A 239 16.02 5.36 -4.31
N GLU A 240 17.33 5.50 -4.52
CA GLU A 240 18.15 6.43 -3.76
C GLU A 240 17.72 7.88 -3.95
N SER A 241 17.46 8.29 -5.20
CA SER A 241 17.05 9.66 -5.49
C SER A 241 15.72 10.00 -4.83
N CYS A 242 14.72 9.14 -5.01
CA CYS A 242 13.36 9.39 -4.51
C CYS A 242 13.28 9.33 -2.99
N ARG A 243 13.92 8.33 -2.37
CA ARG A 243 13.90 8.17 -0.90
C ARG A 243 14.70 9.26 -0.20
N ASN A 244 15.77 9.76 -0.81
CA ASN A 244 16.52 10.89 -0.26
C ASN A 244 15.74 12.21 -0.37
N GLN A 245 15.04 12.47 -1.49
CA GLN A 245 14.16 13.64 -1.60
C GLN A 245 13.13 13.71 -0.46
N PHE A 246 12.49 12.58 -0.15
CA PHE A 246 11.54 12.50 0.95
C PHE A 246 12.19 12.71 2.32
N GLN A 247 13.35 12.10 2.57
CA GLN A 247 14.08 12.31 3.83
C GLN A 247 14.45 13.77 4.06
N ASP A 248 14.87 14.47 3.00
CA ASP A 248 15.35 15.84 3.10
C ASP A 248 14.22 16.86 3.26
N SER A 249 13.12 16.65 2.54
CA SER A 249 12.06 17.67 2.41
C SER A 249 10.68 17.25 2.93
N GLY A 250 10.46 15.96 3.21
CA GLY A 250 9.13 15.41 3.48
C GLY A 250 8.24 15.28 2.24
N GLY A 251 8.74 15.62 1.04
CA GLY A 251 8.00 15.59 -0.22
C GLY A 251 8.85 15.12 -1.39
N LEU A 252 8.23 15.12 -2.57
CA LEU A 252 8.86 14.80 -3.86
C LEU A 252 8.85 16.02 -4.76
N ASN A 253 9.85 16.14 -5.63
CA ASN A 253 10.06 17.36 -6.42
C ASN A 253 9.32 17.38 -7.78
N GLY A 254 8.58 16.33 -8.13
CA GLY A 254 7.87 16.26 -9.42
C GLY A 254 8.73 15.79 -10.60
N SER A 255 9.99 15.36 -10.36
CA SER A 255 10.84 14.83 -11.42
C SER A 255 10.24 13.56 -12.02
N LEU A 256 10.09 13.55 -13.34
CA LEU A 256 9.64 12.38 -14.09
C LEU A 256 10.81 11.84 -14.90
N ASP A 257 11.52 10.87 -14.31
CA ASP A 257 12.59 10.13 -14.98
C ASP A 257 12.05 9.42 -16.23
N SER A 258 12.75 9.58 -17.35
CA SER A 258 12.45 8.96 -18.65
C SER A 258 13.54 7.99 -19.13
N ASP A 259 14.56 7.74 -18.33
CA ASP A 259 15.64 6.82 -18.65
C ASP A 259 15.26 5.39 -18.25
N PHE A 260 14.66 4.66 -19.20
CA PHE A 260 14.18 3.29 -19.04
C PHE A 260 15.34 2.29 -18.93
N ARG A 261 15.29 1.41 -17.94
CA ARG A 261 16.44 0.59 -17.54
C ARG A 261 16.05 -0.80 -17.00
N PRO A 262 17.01 -1.73 -16.83
CA PRO A 262 16.79 -2.98 -16.13
C PRO A 262 16.26 -2.80 -14.71
N ILE A 263 15.45 -3.75 -14.24
CA ILE A 263 14.84 -3.75 -12.90
C ILE A 263 15.86 -3.49 -11.78
N THR A 264 17.06 -4.07 -11.86
CA THR A 264 18.09 -3.94 -10.81
C THR A 264 19.14 -2.86 -11.09
N SER A 265 19.01 -2.12 -12.19
CA SER A 265 19.92 -1.00 -12.50
C SER A 265 19.37 0.28 -11.89
N ASN A 266 20.03 0.82 -10.85
CA ASN A 266 19.57 2.01 -10.13
C ASN A 266 18.07 1.95 -9.77
N PHE A 267 17.62 0.78 -9.29
CA PHE A 267 16.24 0.40 -8.95
C PHE A 267 15.18 1.48 -9.25
N PRO A 268 14.52 1.45 -10.42
CA PRO A 268 13.47 2.43 -10.71
C PRO A 268 12.29 2.23 -9.75
N VAL A 269 11.89 3.31 -9.09
CA VAL A 269 10.78 3.37 -8.14
C VAL A 269 9.73 4.40 -8.54
N PHE A 270 8.53 4.19 -8.03
CA PHE A 270 7.32 4.93 -8.41
C PHE A 270 6.61 5.48 -7.16
N PRO A 271 7.18 6.49 -6.49
CA PRO A 271 6.71 6.98 -5.19
C PRO A 271 5.56 7.97 -5.23
N PHE A 272 4.78 7.95 -4.16
CA PHE A 272 3.89 9.05 -3.76
C PHE A 272 4.22 9.49 -2.33
N SER A 273 4.10 10.79 -2.07
CA SER A 273 4.16 11.38 -0.74
C SER A 273 2.91 12.25 -0.47
N VAL A 274 2.50 12.31 0.79
CA VAL A 274 1.49 13.27 1.27
C VAL A 274 2.02 14.02 2.49
N GLY A 275 2.02 15.35 2.40
CA GLY A 275 2.26 16.22 3.55
C GLY A 275 0.96 16.62 4.24
N PHE A 276 0.84 16.31 5.53
CA PHE A 276 -0.31 16.71 6.35
C PHE A 276 -0.07 18.01 7.14
N GLY A 277 1.18 18.46 7.24
CA GLY A 277 1.57 19.58 8.09
C GLY A 277 1.48 19.22 9.57
N SER A 278 1.27 20.22 10.43
CA SER A 278 1.17 20.01 11.88
C SER A 278 -0.19 19.45 12.27
N ILE A 279 -0.23 18.19 12.73
CA ILE A 279 -1.46 17.46 13.06
C ILE A 279 -1.35 16.71 14.40
N SER A 280 -2.47 16.60 15.12
CA SER A 280 -2.63 15.61 16.21
C SER A 280 -3.24 14.31 15.71
N SER A 281 -3.97 14.33 14.60
CA SER A 281 -4.48 13.14 13.90
C SER A 281 -4.70 13.44 12.43
N THR A 282 -4.50 12.45 11.56
CA THR A 282 -4.78 12.61 10.12
C THR A 282 -6.27 12.91 9.90
N PRO A 283 -6.64 13.94 9.12
CA PRO A 283 -8.04 14.26 8.83
C PRO A 283 -8.72 13.20 7.94
N SER A 284 -7.91 12.52 7.12
CA SER A 284 -8.29 11.37 6.30
C SER A 284 -7.06 10.49 6.06
N PRO A 285 -7.23 9.18 5.81
CA PRO A 285 -6.11 8.30 5.51
C PRO A 285 -5.38 8.71 4.23
N ALA A 286 -4.06 8.52 4.19
CA ALA A 286 -3.33 8.45 2.92
C ALA A 286 -3.59 7.08 2.28
N VAL A 287 -4.12 7.05 1.05
CA VAL A 287 -4.51 5.80 0.38
C VAL A 287 -3.78 5.61 -0.94
N TRP A 288 -3.04 4.50 -1.02
CA TRP A 288 -2.39 4.02 -2.25
C TRP A 288 -3.12 2.81 -2.82
N ALA A 289 -3.32 2.78 -4.13
CA ALA A 289 -3.77 1.60 -4.85
C ALA A 289 -2.58 0.96 -5.58
N VAL A 290 -2.41 -0.35 -5.43
CA VAL A 290 -1.40 -1.15 -6.12
C VAL A 290 -2.12 -2.24 -6.91
N GLY A 291 -1.77 -2.42 -8.17
CA GLY A 291 -2.37 -3.46 -9.01
C GLY A 291 -1.40 -4.07 -10.00
N TYR A 292 -1.54 -5.37 -10.23
CA TYR A 292 -0.84 -6.13 -11.27
C TYR A 292 -1.88 -6.64 -12.27
N VAL A 293 -1.95 -6.00 -13.43
CA VAL A 293 -2.97 -6.29 -14.45
C VAL A 293 -2.35 -7.07 -15.59
N ARG A 294 -2.93 -8.23 -15.91
CA ARG A 294 -2.62 -8.99 -17.13
C ARG A 294 -3.79 -8.83 -18.10
N ASP A 295 -3.51 -8.60 -19.37
CA ASP A 295 -4.50 -8.60 -20.44
C ASP A 295 -3.80 -8.93 -21.77
N PRO A 296 -4.10 -10.08 -22.41
CA PRO A 296 -5.04 -11.13 -21.98
C PRO A 296 -4.56 -11.94 -20.76
N VAL A 297 -5.49 -12.60 -20.08
CA VAL A 297 -5.22 -13.45 -18.89
C VAL A 297 -5.20 -14.95 -19.21
N ILE A 298 -5.93 -15.38 -20.24
CA ILE A 298 -6.09 -16.80 -20.59
C ILE A 298 -5.96 -16.97 -22.10
N HIS A 299 -5.22 -18.00 -22.52
CA HIS A 299 -5.22 -18.51 -23.87
C HIS A 299 -6.03 -19.82 -23.94
N TYR A 300 -7.29 -19.71 -24.37
CA TYR A 300 -8.28 -20.79 -24.32
C TYR A 300 -8.39 -21.52 -25.66
N THR A 301 -8.32 -22.85 -25.64
CA THR A 301 -8.60 -23.70 -26.81
C THR A 301 -10.04 -24.20 -26.72
N ARG A 302 -10.86 -23.86 -27.71
CA ARG A 302 -12.25 -24.34 -27.84
C ARG A 302 -12.28 -25.83 -28.20
N PRO A 303 -13.43 -26.52 -28.00
CA PRO A 303 -13.59 -27.92 -28.44
C PRO A 303 -13.34 -28.16 -29.93
N ASP A 304 -13.52 -27.13 -30.77
CA ASP A 304 -13.25 -27.17 -32.22
C ASP A 304 -11.76 -26.95 -32.59
N GLY A 305 -10.87 -26.81 -31.59
CA GLY A 305 -9.44 -26.56 -31.77
C GLY A 305 -9.07 -25.08 -31.95
N THR A 306 -10.04 -24.16 -32.03
CA THR A 306 -9.79 -22.73 -32.20
C THR A 306 -9.22 -22.13 -30.92
N LYS A 307 -8.10 -21.41 -31.04
CA LYS A 307 -7.44 -20.69 -29.95
C LYS A 307 -7.97 -19.28 -29.81
N GLN A 308 -8.20 -18.82 -28.58
CA GLN A 308 -8.70 -17.48 -28.29
C GLN A 308 -8.06 -16.90 -27.04
N SER A 309 -7.63 -15.64 -27.14
CA SER A 309 -7.26 -14.84 -25.98
C SER A 309 -8.49 -14.31 -25.25
N ARG A 310 -8.43 -14.32 -23.92
CA ARG A 310 -9.48 -13.80 -23.04
C ARG A 310 -8.89 -12.75 -22.12
N GLY A 311 -9.52 -11.58 -22.10
CA GLY A 311 -9.19 -10.51 -21.17
C GLY A 311 -9.79 -10.75 -19.77
N PRO A 312 -9.38 -9.94 -18.78
CA PRO A 312 -9.88 -10.04 -17.41
C PRO A 312 -11.36 -9.64 -17.32
N TYR A 313 -12.12 -10.29 -16.43
CA TYR A 313 -13.58 -10.16 -16.37
C TYR A 313 -14.08 -8.76 -16.01
N TYR A 314 -13.30 -7.96 -15.28
CA TYR A 314 -13.68 -6.59 -14.91
C TYR A 314 -13.93 -5.70 -16.15
N ARG A 315 -13.34 -6.08 -17.30
CA ARG A 315 -13.50 -5.40 -18.59
C ARG A 315 -14.94 -5.46 -19.13
N ALA A 316 -15.80 -6.29 -18.54
CA ALA A 316 -17.23 -6.30 -18.84
C ALA A 316 -17.90 -4.95 -18.55
N ASN A 317 -17.43 -4.22 -17.52
CA ASN A 317 -18.01 -2.93 -17.12
C ASN A 317 -17.01 -1.76 -17.12
N PHE A 318 -15.70 -2.02 -17.25
CA PHE A 318 -14.68 -0.97 -17.22
C PHE A 318 -13.79 -1.03 -18.47
N SER A 319 -13.63 0.12 -19.11
CA SER A 319 -12.83 0.29 -20.33
C SER A 319 -11.32 0.29 -20.10
N SER A 320 -10.88 0.51 -18.86
CA SER A 320 -9.47 0.48 -18.43
C SER A 320 -9.34 0.14 -16.94
N PRO A 321 -8.16 -0.33 -16.48
CA PRO A 321 -7.90 -0.51 -15.05
C PRO A 321 -8.14 0.78 -14.24
N MET A 322 -7.72 1.92 -14.79
CA MET A 322 -7.77 3.21 -14.09
C MET A 322 -9.19 3.78 -14.00
N GLU A 323 -10.11 3.41 -14.90
CA GLU A 323 -11.51 3.81 -14.77
C GLU A 323 -12.11 3.32 -13.44
N PHE A 324 -11.81 2.08 -13.03
CA PHE A 324 -12.25 1.58 -11.73
C PHE A 324 -11.49 2.23 -10.58
N VAL A 325 -10.17 2.32 -10.65
CA VAL A 325 -9.35 2.86 -9.55
C VAL A 325 -9.73 4.31 -9.23
N CYS A 326 -10.05 5.12 -10.24
CA CYS A 326 -10.60 6.46 -10.04
C CYS A 326 -11.90 6.44 -9.23
N ARG A 327 -12.78 5.46 -9.47
CA ARG A 327 -14.05 5.35 -8.74
C ARG A 327 -13.84 4.81 -7.32
N SER A 328 -12.95 3.86 -7.12
CA SER A 328 -12.73 3.22 -5.81
C SER A 328 -12.00 4.13 -4.82
N LEU A 329 -10.98 4.86 -5.28
CA LEU A 329 -10.20 5.77 -4.44
C LEU A 329 -10.98 7.02 -4.00
N ASN A 330 -11.96 7.46 -4.80
CA ASN A 330 -12.79 8.63 -4.48
C ASN A 330 -13.93 8.32 -3.49
N ILE A 331 -14.12 7.05 -3.09
CA ILE A 331 -15.14 6.67 -2.14
C ILE A 331 -14.53 6.69 -0.73
N ILE A 332 -14.78 7.76 0.01
CA ILE A 332 -14.45 7.93 1.46
C ILE A 332 -14.97 6.74 2.31
N HIS A 333 -15.93 5.98 1.79
CA HIS A 333 -16.49 4.77 2.40
C HIS A 333 -15.61 3.51 2.33
N PHE A 334 -14.45 3.53 1.65
CA PHE A 334 -13.67 2.31 1.36
C PHE A 334 -13.26 1.54 2.62
N LEU A 335 -12.95 2.23 3.72
CA LEU A 335 -12.69 1.58 5.02
C LEU A 335 -13.96 1.29 5.82
N GLN A 336 -15.04 2.05 5.66
CA GLN A 336 -16.30 1.83 6.38
C GLN A 336 -17.05 0.59 5.89
N ILE A 337 -16.97 0.26 4.59
CA ILE A 337 -17.65 -0.92 4.02
C ILE A 337 -17.17 -2.23 4.64
N TYR A 338 -15.87 -2.35 4.98
CA TYR A 338 -15.32 -3.57 5.58
C TYR A 338 -14.97 -3.43 7.07
N LYS A 339 -15.56 -2.47 7.80
CA LYS A 339 -15.45 -2.32 9.28
C LYS A 339 -16.30 -3.35 10.07
N LYS A 340 -16.85 -4.37 9.40
CA LYS A 340 -17.67 -5.41 10.04
C LYS A 340 -16.86 -6.63 10.42
#